data_AF-A0A9D6T7V9-F1
#
_entry.id   AF-A0A9D6T7V9-F1
#
_cell.length_a   1.000
_cell.length_b   1.000
_cell.length_c   1.000
_cell.angle_alpha   90.00
_cell.angle_beta   90.00
_cell.angle_gamma   90.00
#
_symmetry.space_group_name_H-M   'P 1'
#
loop_
_entity.id
_entity.type
_entity.pdbx_description
1 polymer ?
#
loop_
_entity_poly.entity_id
_entity_poly.type
_entity_poly.pdbx_seq_one_letter_code
_entity_poly.pdbx_strand_id
1 'polypeptide(L)'
;MAEILTTSATPRVIRTALGGTVREANRAALLEGEIEGHPFSTHALVIDEIGNDEDGKPIEILFGALAMQQWGISLNPTEEKLDLSHYPEEFVEF
;
A
#
# COMPACT_ATOMS: atom_id res chain seq x y z
N MET A 1 -11.24 -11.42 1.99
CA MET A 1 -10.62 -12.63 1.45
C MET A 1 -9.66 -12.18 0.38
N ALA A 2 -8.38 -11.99 0.71
CA ALA A 2 -7.37 -11.69 -0.29
C ALA A 2 -7.20 -12.95 -1.16
N GLU A 3 -7.65 -12.87 -2.40
CA GLU A 3 -7.21 -13.81 -3.44
C GLU A 3 -5.69 -13.88 -3.44
N ILE A 4 -5.16 -15.06 -3.72
CA ILE A 4 -3.74 -15.41 -3.59
C ILE A 4 -2.89 -14.38 -4.35
N LEU A 5 -2.32 -13.42 -3.63
CA LEU A 5 -1.38 -12.45 -4.18
C LEU A 5 -0.22 -13.23 -4.78
N THR A 6 0.04 -13.02 -6.07
CA THR A 6 1.23 -13.60 -6.69
C THR A 6 2.44 -12.86 -6.16
N THR A 7 3.24 -13.57 -5.33
CA THR A 7 4.43 -13.00 -4.72
C THR A 7 5.70 -13.50 -5.40
N SER A 8 6.71 -12.65 -5.48
CA SER A 8 8.07 -13.00 -5.92
C SER A 8 9.07 -12.70 -4.80
N ALA A 9 10.18 -13.45 -4.77
CA ALA A 9 11.25 -13.19 -3.82
C ALA A 9 11.96 -11.87 -4.16
N THR A 10 12.27 -11.06 -3.16
CA THR A 10 13.08 -9.86 -3.35
C THR A 10 14.56 -10.23 -3.50
N PRO A 11 15.36 -9.47 -4.26
CA PRO A 11 16.79 -9.78 -4.46
C PRO A 11 17.63 -9.65 -3.18
N ARG A 12 17.09 -8.97 -2.16
CA ARG A 12 17.66 -8.85 -0.82
C ARG A 12 16.53 -8.71 0.20
N VAL A 13 16.80 -9.10 1.44
CA VAL A 13 15.90 -8.82 2.56
C VAL A 13 15.81 -7.30 2.74
N ILE A 14 14.59 -6.79 2.78
CA ILE A 14 14.30 -5.37 3.02
C ILE A 14 13.86 -5.23 4.46
N ARG A 15 14.50 -4.33 5.21
CA ARG A 15 14.14 -4.03 6.59
C ARG A 15 13.40 -2.71 6.64
N THR A 16 12.23 -2.70 7.25
CA THR A 16 11.37 -1.51 7.37
C THR A 16 10.91 -1.33 8.80
N ALA A 17 10.82 -0.08 9.27
CA ALA A 17 10.28 0.24 10.57
C ALA A 17 8.76 0.47 10.42
N LEU A 18 7.96 -0.45 10.98
CA LEU A 18 6.50 -0.42 10.93
C LEU A 18 5.95 -0.71 12.33
N GLY A 19 4.99 0.10 12.78
CA GLY A 19 4.37 -0.07 14.11
C GLY A 19 5.37 -0.01 15.26
N GLY A 20 6.42 0.81 15.15
CA GLY A 20 7.47 0.93 16.18
C GLY A 20 8.46 -0.26 16.26
N THR A 21 8.34 -1.25 15.37
CA THR A 21 9.21 -2.42 15.31
C THR A 21 9.88 -2.52 13.94
N VAL A 22 11.09 -3.06 13.88
CA VAL A 22 11.74 -3.40 12.60
C VAL A 22 11.19 -4.72 12.10
N ARG A 23 10.58 -4.71 10.92
CA ARG A 23 10.09 -5.89 10.20
C ARG A 23 10.99 -6.20 9.01
N GLU A 24 11.04 -7.46 8.62
CA GLU A 24 11.79 -7.94 7.47
C GLU A 24 10.82 -8.41 6.39
N ALA A 25 11.09 -8.04 5.14
CA ALA A 25 10.36 -8.49 3.97
C ALA A 25 11.33 -9.18 3.00
N ASN A 26 11.00 -10.41 2.61
CA ASN A 26 11.75 -11.20 1.61
C ASN A 26 10.93 -11.49 0.35
N ARG A 27 9.69 -10.99 0.32
CA ARG A 27 8.75 -11.14 -0.78
C ARG A 27 8.12 -9.80 -1.13
N ALA A 28 7.84 -9.62 -2.40
CA ALA A 28 7.08 -8.51 -2.93
C ALA A 28 5.94 -9.04 -3.81
N ALA A 29 4.93 -8.22 -4.03
CA ALA A 29 3.83 -8.49 -4.93
C ALA A 29 3.51 -7.23 -5.74
N LEU A 30 2.95 -7.43 -6.93
CA LEU A 30 2.20 -6.37 -7.59
C LEU A 30 0.81 -6.34 -6.94
N LEU A 31 0.47 -5.23 -6.29
CA LEU A 31 -0.84 -5.00 -5.70
C LEU A 31 -1.67 -4.19 -6.69
N GLU A 32 -2.74 -4.79 -7.18
CA GLU A 32 -3.71 -4.17 -8.07
C GLU A 32 -5.04 -4.08 -7.35
N GLY A 33 -5.74 -2.96 -7.53
CA GLY A 33 -7.01 -2.73 -6.85
C GLY A 33 -7.68 -1.44 -7.31
N GLU A 34 -8.66 -1.01 -6.53
CA GLU A 34 -9.45 0.19 -6.80
C GLU A 34 -9.64 1.00 -5.52
N ILE A 35 -9.54 2.33 -5.61
CA ILE A 35 -9.86 3.28 -4.55
C ILE A 35 -10.93 4.24 -5.10
N GLU A 36 -12.14 4.18 -4.52
CA GLU A 36 -13.27 5.04 -4.91
C GLU A 36 -13.50 5.11 -6.45
N GLY A 37 -13.49 3.95 -7.13
CA GLY A 37 -13.66 3.88 -8.59
C GLY A 37 -12.40 4.10 -9.42
N HIS A 38 -11.26 4.41 -8.80
CA HIS A 38 -10.00 4.67 -9.48
C HIS A 38 -9.07 3.47 -9.38
N PRO A 39 -8.68 2.84 -10.50
CA PRO A 39 -7.82 1.66 -10.49
C PRO A 39 -6.37 2.05 -10.16
N PHE A 40 -5.71 1.26 -9.33
CA PHE A 40 -4.29 1.44 -9.01
C PHE A 40 -3.50 0.13 -9.18
N SER A 41 -2.20 0.29 -9.35
CA SER A 41 -1.21 -0.79 -9.38
C SER A 41 0.10 -0.31 -8.72
N THR A 42 0.62 -1.04 -7.75
CA THR A 42 1.86 -0.67 -7.07
C THR A 42 2.61 -1.88 -6.54
N HIS A 43 3.94 -1.76 -6.41
CA HIS A 43 4.74 -2.79 -5.79
C HIS A 43 4.59 -2.72 -4.27
N ALA A 44 4.15 -3.83 -3.68
CA ALA A 44 3.99 -3.98 -2.23
C ALA A 44 5.02 -4.96 -1.66
N LEU A 45 5.46 -4.69 -0.43
CA LEU A 45 6.24 -5.66 0.36
C LEU A 45 5.28 -6.56 1.14
N VAL A 46 5.56 -7.86 1.14
CA VAL A 46 4.80 -8.84 1.91
C VAL A 46 5.48 -9.00 3.27
N ILE A 47 4.72 -8.71 4.33
CA ILE A 47 5.18 -8.74 5.72
C ILE A 47 4.17 -9.59 6.53
N ASP A 48 4.65 -10.39 7.47
CA ASP A 48 3.78 -11.30 8.24
C ASP A 48 2.77 -10.57 9.14
N GLU A 49 3.14 -9.40 9.68
CA GLU A 49 2.28 -8.58 10.52
C GLU A 49 2.66 -7.09 10.42
N ILE A 50 1.67 -6.24 10.12
CA ILE A 50 1.83 -4.78 10.09
C ILE A 50 1.55 -4.19 11.48
N GLY A 51 0.45 -4.63 12.10
CA GLY A 51 -0.05 -4.15 13.38
C GLY A 51 -1.58 -4.21 13.42
N ASN A 52 -2.16 -3.57 14.44
CA ASN A 52 -3.62 -3.41 14.55
C ASN A 52 -3.99 -1.93 14.40
N ASP A 53 -5.18 -1.67 13.89
CA ASP A 53 -5.78 -0.34 13.90
C ASP A 53 -6.25 0.08 15.30
N GLU A 54 -6.87 1.25 15.39
CA GLU A 54 -7.33 1.84 16.65
C GLU A 54 -8.42 1.01 17.36
N ASP A 55 -9.16 0.19 16.61
CA ASP A 55 -10.17 -0.74 17.11
C ASP A 55 -9.60 -2.12 17.45
N GLY A 56 -8.29 -2.32 17.27
CA GLY A 56 -7.60 -3.60 17.52
C GLY A 56 -7.78 -4.62 16.40
N LYS A 57 -8.27 -4.22 15.22
CA LYS A 57 -8.39 -5.09 14.06
C LYS A 57 -7.04 -5.14 13.31
N PRO A 58 -6.61 -6.32 12.84
CA PRO A 58 -5.36 -6.44 12.09
C PRO A 58 -5.38 -5.63 10.80
N ILE A 59 -4.31 -4.88 10.56
CA ILE A 59 -4.11 -4.11 9.33
C ILE A 59 -3.69 -5.09 8.23
N GLU A 60 -4.52 -5.20 7.19
CA GLU A 60 -4.25 -6.09 6.06
C GLU A 60 -3.36 -5.42 4.99
N ILE A 61 -3.53 -4.10 4.79
CA ILE A 61 -2.81 -3.33 3.77
C ILE A 61 -2.37 -2.00 4.39
N LEU A 62 -1.10 -1.65 4.17
CA LEU A 62 -0.57 -0.32 4.48
C LEU A 62 -0.24 0.39 3.17
N PHE A 63 -1.08 1.35 2.79
CA PHE A 63 -0.86 2.16 1.60
C PHE A 63 0.07 3.33 1.93
N GLY A 64 1.36 3.15 1.66
CA GLY A 64 2.40 4.12 2.03
C GLY A 64 2.43 5.38 1.17
N ALA A 65 3.13 6.40 1.66
CA ALA A 65 3.23 7.70 1.00
C ALA A 65 3.76 7.64 -0.45
N LEU A 66 4.65 6.68 -0.76
CA LEU A 66 5.17 6.51 -2.13
C LEU A 66 4.07 6.11 -3.12
N ALA A 67 3.19 5.19 -2.71
CA ALA A 67 2.07 4.78 -3.55
C ALA A 67 1.05 5.93 -3.68
N MET A 68 0.80 6.68 -2.60
CA MET A 68 -0.06 7.86 -2.65
C MET A 68 0.47 8.91 -3.65
N GLN A 69 1.77 9.20 -3.61
CA GLN A 69 2.41 10.14 -4.55
C GLN A 69 2.33 9.65 -5.99
N GLN A 70 2.61 8.36 -6.23
CA GLN A 70 2.53 7.76 -7.56
C GLN A 70 1.14 7.95 -8.18
N TRP A 71 0.09 7.88 -7.37
CA TRP A 71 -1.30 7.93 -7.81
C TRP A 71 -1.98 9.29 -7.60
N GLY A 72 -1.23 10.33 -7.23
CA GLY A 72 -1.79 11.66 -7.01
C GLY A 72 -2.79 11.73 -5.84
N ILE A 73 -2.73 10.78 -4.91
CA ILE A 73 -3.62 10.69 -3.75
C ILE A 73 -3.09 11.59 -2.64
N SER A 74 -3.95 12.46 -2.13
CA SER A 74 -3.66 13.31 -0.96
C SER A 74 -4.67 13.07 0.16
N LEU A 75 -4.35 13.51 1.37
CA LEU A 75 -5.29 13.50 2.50
C LEU A 75 -5.97 14.86 2.60
N ASN A 76 -7.30 14.86 2.72
CA ASN A 76 -8.06 16.02 3.17
C ASN A 76 -8.37 15.86 4.66
N PRO A 77 -7.59 16.48 5.57
CA PRO A 77 -7.76 16.32 7.00
C PRO A 77 -9.03 17.00 7.54
N THR A 78 -9.61 17.95 6.79
CA THR A 78 -10.81 18.67 7.22
C THR A 78 -12.06 17.80 7.05
N GLU A 79 -12.09 17.02 5.97
CA GLU A 79 -13.21 16.14 5.63
C GLU A 79 -12.97 14.68 6.00
N GLU A 80 -11.78 14.35 6.53
CA GLU A 80 -11.35 12.99 6.86
C GLU A 80 -11.48 12.03 5.67
N LYS A 81 -11.12 12.52 4.47
CA LYS A 81 -11.26 11.82 3.19
C LYS A 81 -9.97 11.83 2.38
N LEU A 82 -9.91 10.95 1.39
CA LEU A 82 -8.90 11.01 0.33
C LEU A 82 -9.29 12.10 -0.67
N ASP A 83 -8.31 12.91 -1.08
CA ASP A 83 -8.42 13.78 -2.24
C ASP A 83 -7.80 13.08 -3.44
N LEU A 84 -8.64 12.81 -4.44
CA LEU A 84 -8.28 12.16 -5.71
C LEU A 84 -8.31 13.15 -6.88
N SER A 85 -8.36 14.46 -6.60
CA SER A 85 -8.45 15.51 -7.62
C SER A 85 -7.25 15.53 -8.58
N HIS A 86 -6.14 14.90 -8.18
CA HIS A 86 -4.91 14.78 -8.95
C HIS A 86 -4.64 13.36 -9.45
N TYR A 87 -5.64 12.47 -9.38
CA TYR A 87 -5.50 11.10 -9.87
C TYR A 87 -5.22 11.10 -11.38
N PRO A 88 -4.20 10.36 -11.85
CA PRO A 88 -3.89 10.32 -13.27
C PRO A 88 -5.01 9.61 -14.05
N GLU A 89 -5.44 10.20 -15.18
CA GLU A 89 -6.44 9.59 -16.07
C GLU A 89 -5.89 8.35 -16.81
N GLU A 90 -4.57 8.19 -16.86
CA GLU A 90 -3.86 7.13 -17.58
C GLU A 90 -2.77 6.52 -16.69
N PHE A 91 -2.65 5.19 -16.65
CA PHE A 91 -1.50 4.54 -16.00
C PHE A 91 -0.23 4.85 -16.78
N VAL A 92 0.64 5.70 -16.23
CA VAL A 92 1.94 6.01 -16.86
C VAL A 92 3.01 5.10 -16.25
N GLU A 93 3.30 4.00 -16.94
CA GLU A 93 4.50 3.18 -16.69
C GLU A 93 5.71 3.89 -17.31
N PHE A 94 6.77 4.13 -16.51
CA PHE A 94 8.08 4.60 -16.97
C PHE A 94 9.12 3.49 -16.89
#